data_AF-A0A2V9HSF9-F1
#
_entry.id   AF-A0A2V9HSF9-F1
#
_cell.length_a   1.000
_cell.length_b   1.000
_cell.length_c   1.000
_cell.angle_alpha   90.00
_cell.angle_beta   90.00
_cell.angle_gamma   90.00
#
_symmetry.space_group_name_H-M   'P 1'
#
loop_
_entity.id
_entity.type
_entity.pdbx_description
1 polymer ?
#
loop_
_entity_poly.entity_id
_entity_poly.type
_entity_poly.pdbx_seq_one_letter_code
_entity_poly.pdbx_strand_id
1 'polypeptide(L)'
;MRRTIVFLSIFLLTLLAVRGVSAAPQSKGSSTLSGVVLGPDDRPVAHASVSYQLSSGSAPHAVHTDSQGHFSISKLRADNYDLRASGKGVFSTWEKNVTLRSGENKNLTLRLVYAREIPKAYVKSKPKQ
;
A
#
# COMPACT_ATOMS: atom_id res chain seq x y z
N MET A 1 -43.99 51.40 -12.57
CA MET A 1 -44.17 50.15 -11.79
C MET A 1 -44.30 48.90 -12.70
N ARG A 2 -43.47 48.74 -13.75
CA ARG A 2 -43.53 47.58 -14.69
C ARG A 2 -42.15 47.03 -15.09
N ARG A 3 -41.06 47.52 -14.49
CA ARG A 3 -39.67 47.13 -14.85
C ARG A 3 -38.92 46.39 -13.75
N THR A 4 -39.47 46.32 -12.54
CA THR A 4 -38.82 45.72 -11.37
C THR A 4 -39.20 44.25 -11.14
N ILE A 5 -40.20 43.72 -11.85
CA ILE A 5 -40.70 42.35 -11.63
C ILE A 5 -39.88 41.30 -12.40
N VAL A 6 -39.19 41.67 -13.48
CA VAL A 6 -38.47 40.70 -14.33
C VAL A 6 -37.13 40.24 -13.73
N PHE A 7 -36.52 41.06 -12.86
CA PHE A 7 -35.24 40.71 -12.23
C PHE A 7 -35.38 39.80 -11.00
N LEU A 8 -36.56 39.72 -10.39
CA LEU A 8 -36.79 38.85 -9.23
C LEU A 8 -37.04 37.38 -9.63
N SER A 9 -37.44 37.15 -10.89
CA SER A 9 -37.77 35.82 -11.43
C SER A 9 -36.56 35.03 -11.95
N ILE A 10 -35.42 35.67 -12.21
CA ILE A 10 -34.21 34.96 -12.69
C ILE A 10 -33.36 34.45 -11.53
N PHE A 11 -33.50 35.02 -10.33
CA PHE A 11 -32.79 34.55 -9.14
C PHE A 11 -33.43 33.32 -8.49
N LEU A 12 -34.66 32.96 -8.88
CA LEU A 12 -35.40 31.82 -8.34
C LEU A 12 -35.24 30.53 -9.18
N LEU A 13 -34.46 30.55 -10.27
CA LEU A 13 -34.31 29.40 -11.18
C LEU A 13 -32.91 28.74 -11.18
N THR A 14 -31.94 29.24 -10.42
CA THR A 14 -30.56 28.72 -10.45
C THR A 14 -30.21 27.81 -9.26
N LEU A 15 -31.13 27.60 -8.31
CA LEU A 15 -30.85 26.89 -7.06
C LEU A 15 -31.31 25.42 -7.03
N LEU A 16 -31.22 24.69 -8.15
CA LEU A 16 -31.67 23.29 -8.22
C LEU A 16 -30.67 22.27 -8.77
N ALA A 17 -29.37 22.58 -8.78
CA ALA A 17 -28.36 21.63 -9.24
C ALA A 17 -27.15 21.48 -8.31
N VAL A 18 -27.35 21.51 -6.99
CA VAL A 18 -26.38 20.84 -6.10
C VAL A 18 -26.67 19.35 -6.18
N ARG A 19 -26.27 18.74 -7.31
CA ARG A 19 -26.24 17.29 -7.49
C ARG A 19 -25.34 16.73 -6.40
N GLY A 20 -25.93 15.99 -5.47
CA GLY A 20 -25.21 15.36 -4.37
C GLY A 20 -24.01 14.61 -4.91
N VAL A 21 -22.81 15.02 -4.51
CA VAL A 21 -21.60 14.22 -4.67
C VAL A 21 -21.82 13.00 -3.78
N SER A 22 -22.32 11.92 -4.38
CA SER A 22 -22.42 10.65 -3.68
C SER A 22 -21.00 10.16 -3.48
N ALA A 23 -20.48 10.32 -2.26
CA ALA A 23 -19.25 9.69 -1.86
C ALA A 23 -19.52 8.18 -1.91
N ALA A 24 -18.95 7.50 -2.91
CA ALA A 24 -19.03 6.05 -3.00
C ALA A 24 -18.53 5.46 -1.67
N PRO A 25 -19.20 4.43 -1.12
CA PRO A 25 -18.78 3.82 0.14
C PRO A 25 -17.31 3.43 0.01
N GLN A 26 -16.46 4.02 0.86
CA GLN A 26 -15.08 3.60 1.01
C GLN A 26 -15.12 2.14 1.42
N SER A 27 -14.85 1.23 0.48
CA SER A 27 -14.70 -0.20 0.73
C SER A 27 -13.74 -0.37 1.91
N LYS A 28 -14.28 -0.62 3.10
CA LYS A 28 -13.48 -0.96 4.28
C LYS A 28 -12.80 -2.27 3.95
N GLY A 29 -11.47 -2.28 4.06
CA GLY A 29 -10.72 -3.49 3.77
C GLY A 29 -11.10 -4.62 4.70
N SER A 30 -11.30 -5.80 4.15
CA SER A 30 -11.66 -7.05 4.86
C SER A 30 -10.64 -8.17 4.61
N SER A 31 -9.70 -7.97 3.71
CA SER A 31 -8.71 -8.96 3.31
C SER A 31 -7.51 -8.94 4.25
N THR A 32 -6.81 -10.07 4.32
CA THR A 32 -5.62 -10.25 5.13
C THR A 32 -4.49 -10.81 4.28
N LEU A 33 -3.29 -10.27 4.46
CA LEU A 33 -2.07 -10.78 3.88
C LEU A 33 -1.14 -11.21 5.01
N SER A 34 -0.77 -12.48 5.04
CA SER A 34 0.07 -13.08 6.07
C SER A 34 1.24 -13.83 5.45
N GLY A 35 2.20 -14.22 6.27
CA GLY A 35 3.35 -14.95 5.76
C GLY A 35 4.46 -15.15 6.77
N VAL A 36 5.59 -15.64 6.26
CA VAL A 36 6.83 -15.79 7.00
C VAL A 36 7.98 -15.14 6.23
N VAL A 37 8.90 -14.50 6.95
CA VAL A 37 10.17 -14.01 6.40
C VAL A 37 11.26 -15.01 6.72
N LEU A 38 11.90 -15.55 5.69
CA LEU A 38 13.04 -16.47 5.81
C LEU A 38 14.33 -15.78 5.42
N GLY A 39 15.40 -16.12 6.12
CA GLY A 39 16.76 -15.70 5.80
C GLY A 39 17.34 -16.45 4.60
N PRO A 40 18.54 -16.07 4.16
CA PRO A 40 19.29 -16.82 3.15
C PRO A 40 19.65 -18.26 3.58
N ASP A 41 19.58 -18.53 4.89
CA ASP A 41 19.84 -19.80 5.56
C ASP A 41 18.57 -20.63 5.82
N ASP A 42 17.45 -20.29 5.16
CA ASP A 42 16.13 -20.91 5.35
C ASP A 42 15.53 -20.76 6.76
N ARG A 43 16.13 -19.95 7.64
CA ARG A 43 15.63 -19.76 9.00
C ARG A 43 14.68 -18.58 9.10
N PRO A 44 13.63 -18.66 9.96
CA PRO A 44 12.77 -17.51 10.20
C PRO A 44 13.53 -16.30 10.75
N VAL A 45 13.14 -15.11 10.30
CA VAL A 45 13.78 -13.85 10.69
C VAL A 45 12.82 -13.04 11.52
N ALA A 46 13.03 -13.06 12.84
CA ALA A 46 12.27 -12.20 13.75
C ALA A 46 12.58 -10.72 13.55
N HIS A 47 11.59 -9.87 13.81
CA HIS A 47 11.67 -8.41 13.71
C HIS A 47 12.10 -7.87 12.34
N ALA A 48 12.06 -8.69 11.28
CA ALA A 48 12.18 -8.23 9.91
C ALA A 48 11.05 -7.23 9.60
N SER A 49 11.40 -6.13 8.92
CA SER A 49 10.44 -5.14 8.44
C SER A 49 9.88 -5.58 7.09
N VAL A 50 8.56 -5.70 6.99
CA VAL A 50 7.83 -6.01 5.77
C VAL A 50 7.15 -4.73 5.30
N SER A 51 7.70 -4.12 4.25
CA SER A 51 7.12 -2.95 3.61
C SER A 51 6.11 -3.38 2.54
N TYR A 52 4.99 -2.67 2.45
CA TYR A 52 3.95 -2.94 1.46
C TYR A 52 3.28 -1.64 0.98
N GLN A 53 2.79 -1.66 -0.25
CA GLN A 53 2.06 -0.56 -0.88
C GLN A 53 1.11 -1.10 -1.95
N LEU A 54 0.12 -0.30 -2.35
CA LEU A 54 -0.66 -0.59 -3.55
C LEU A 54 0.27 -0.59 -4.78
N SER A 55 0.09 -1.57 -5.67
CA SER A 55 0.84 -1.64 -6.94
C SER A 55 0.52 -0.45 -7.87
N SER A 56 -0.64 0.19 -7.68
CA SER A 56 -1.02 1.43 -8.37
C SER A 56 -0.25 2.67 -7.89
N GLY A 57 0.55 2.54 -6.83
CA GLY A 57 1.22 3.65 -6.16
C GLY A 57 0.45 4.13 -4.93
N SER A 58 1.12 4.15 -3.79
CA SER A 58 0.66 4.72 -2.52
C SER A 58 1.87 4.94 -1.61
N ALA A 59 1.70 5.68 -0.51
CA ALA A 59 2.74 5.74 0.51
C ALA A 59 2.99 4.33 1.08
N PRO A 60 4.25 3.88 1.20
CA PRO A 60 4.54 2.56 1.74
C PRO A 60 4.23 2.52 3.24
N HIS A 61 3.65 1.40 3.65
CA HIS A 61 3.45 1.03 5.05
C HIS A 61 4.42 -0.08 5.43
N ALA A 62 4.63 -0.29 6.73
CA ALA A 62 5.47 -1.37 7.22
C ALA A 62 4.85 -2.06 8.43
N VAL A 63 5.02 -3.38 8.48
CA VAL A 63 4.80 -4.21 9.68
C VAL A 63 6.09 -4.93 10.03
N HIS A 64 6.16 -5.47 11.24
CA HIS A 64 7.31 -6.27 11.68
C HIS A 64 6.88 -7.70 11.91
N THR A 65 7.78 -8.63 11.63
CA THR A 65 7.58 -10.03 11.96
C THR A 65 7.72 -10.28 13.46
N ASP A 66 7.01 -11.30 13.93
CA ASP A 66 7.10 -11.80 15.31
C ASP A 66 8.38 -12.62 15.58
N SER A 67 8.48 -13.22 16.76
CA SER A 67 9.63 -14.04 17.16
C SER A 67 9.81 -15.32 16.33
N GLN A 68 8.77 -15.75 15.62
CA GLN A 68 8.77 -16.91 14.73
C GLN A 68 8.91 -16.48 13.25
N GLY A 69 9.15 -15.19 12.99
CA GLY A 69 9.31 -14.65 11.63
C GLY A 69 7.99 -14.45 10.89
N HIS A 70 6.83 -14.56 11.54
CA HIS A 70 5.54 -14.37 10.91
C HIS A 70 5.10 -12.92 10.86
N PHE A 71 4.44 -12.51 9.78
CA PHE A 71 3.79 -11.21 9.68
C PHE A 71 2.30 -11.38 9.32
N SER A 72 1.50 -10.38 9.67
CA SER A 72 0.09 -10.29 9.26
C SER A 72 -0.31 -8.83 9.06
N ILE A 73 -0.97 -8.56 7.93
CA ILE A 73 -1.49 -7.27 7.54
C ILE A 73 -2.99 -7.45 7.31
N SER A 74 -3.79 -6.87 8.19
CA SER A 74 -5.25 -7.01 8.16
C SER A 74 -5.93 -5.75 7.61
N LYS A 75 -7.23 -5.86 7.32
CA LYS A 75 -8.07 -4.75 6.84
C LYS A 75 -7.56 -4.15 5.53
N LEU A 76 -6.97 -4.99 4.68
CA LEU A 76 -6.60 -4.62 3.33
C LEU A 76 -7.83 -4.61 2.42
N ARG A 77 -7.87 -3.63 1.52
CA ARG A 77 -8.90 -3.55 0.49
C ARG A 77 -8.59 -4.58 -0.60
N ALA A 78 -9.63 -4.99 -1.33
CA ALA A 78 -9.45 -5.83 -2.50
C ALA A 78 -8.71 -5.03 -3.58
N ASP A 79 -7.44 -5.35 -3.82
CA ASP A 79 -6.55 -4.64 -4.72
C ASP A 79 -5.26 -5.45 -4.95
N ASN A 80 -4.33 -4.90 -5.73
CA ASN A 80 -2.99 -5.44 -5.94
C ASN A 80 -1.98 -4.73 -5.04
N TYR A 81 -1.11 -5.52 -4.41
CA TYR A 81 -0.08 -5.02 -3.51
C TYR A 81 1.32 -5.43 -3.98
N ASP A 82 2.27 -4.53 -3.74
CA ASP A 82 3.71 -4.80 -3.85
C ASP A 82 4.31 -4.88 -2.45
N LEU A 83 5.11 -5.92 -2.19
CA LEU A 83 5.69 -6.19 -0.87
C LEU A 83 7.18 -6.52 -0.95
N ARG A 84 7.89 -6.19 0.13
CA ARG A 84 9.30 -6.56 0.31
C ARG A 84 9.63 -6.69 1.79
N ALA A 85 10.40 -7.71 2.13
CA ALA A 85 10.98 -7.85 3.46
C ALA A 85 12.41 -7.29 3.50
N SER A 86 12.80 -6.79 4.67
CA SER A 86 14.15 -6.39 5.00
C SER A 86 14.49 -6.81 6.42
N GLY A 87 15.73 -7.20 6.66
CA GLY A 87 16.19 -7.65 7.96
C GLY A 87 17.65 -8.07 7.90
N LYS A 88 18.37 -7.96 9.02
CA LYS A 88 19.79 -8.35 9.12
C LYS A 88 20.68 -7.75 8.00
N GLY A 89 20.38 -6.51 7.56
CA GLY A 89 21.14 -5.81 6.52
C GLY A 89 20.88 -6.28 5.08
N VAL A 90 19.92 -7.18 4.86
CA VAL A 90 19.57 -7.73 3.54
C VAL A 90 18.08 -7.56 3.25
N PHE A 91 17.68 -7.83 2.01
CA PHE A 91 16.33 -7.63 1.52
C PHE A 91 15.84 -8.83 0.72
N SER A 92 14.53 -9.03 0.65
CA SER A 92 13.94 -9.93 -0.34
C SER A 92 13.90 -9.28 -1.73
N THR A 93 13.54 -10.08 -2.73
CA THR A 93 12.96 -9.57 -3.97
C THR A 93 11.64 -8.87 -3.68
N TRP A 94 11.21 -8.00 -4.60
CA TRP A 94 9.85 -7.46 -4.57
C TRP A 94 8.87 -8.53 -5.04
N GLU A 95 7.88 -8.83 -4.21
CA GLU A 95 6.67 -9.53 -4.62
C GLU A 95 5.71 -8.50 -5.21
N LYS A 96 5.52 -8.52 -6.52
CA LYS A 96 4.74 -7.51 -7.23
C LYS A 96 3.36 -8.03 -7.63
N ASN A 97 2.38 -7.15 -7.68
CA ASN A 97 1.01 -7.43 -8.12
C ASN A 97 0.38 -8.61 -7.36
N VAL A 98 0.59 -8.66 -6.04
CA VAL A 98 -0.08 -9.63 -5.18
C VAL A 98 -1.56 -9.27 -5.09
N THR A 99 -2.38 -9.93 -5.89
CA THR A 99 -3.84 -9.70 -5.92
C THR A 99 -4.50 -10.19 -4.64
N LEU A 100 -5.27 -9.33 -4.00
CA LEU A 100 -6.18 -9.66 -2.90
C LEU A 100 -7.62 -9.42 -3.32
N ARG A 101 -8.47 -10.43 -3.16
CA ARG A 101 -9.93 -10.33 -3.31
C ARG A 101 -10.57 -9.97 -1.98
N SER A 102 -11.80 -9.48 -2.02
CA SER A 102 -12.55 -9.10 -0.80
C SER A 102 -12.69 -10.29 0.15
N GLY A 103 -12.30 -10.11 1.42
CA GLY A 103 -12.35 -11.15 2.44
C GLY A 103 -11.30 -12.27 2.27
N GLU A 104 -10.41 -12.18 1.29
CA GLU A 104 -9.36 -13.19 1.08
C GLU A 104 -8.32 -13.13 2.21
N ASN A 105 -7.89 -14.30 2.67
CA ASN A 105 -6.67 -14.45 3.45
C ASN A 105 -5.60 -15.11 2.56
N LYS A 106 -4.57 -14.35 2.20
CA LYS A 106 -3.47 -14.83 1.36
C LYS A 106 -2.21 -15.01 2.21
N ASN A 107 -1.50 -16.10 1.97
CA ASN A 107 -0.23 -16.41 2.62
C ASN A 107 0.91 -16.39 1.60
N LEU A 108 2.07 -15.83 1.96
CA LEU A 108 3.29 -15.88 1.15
C LEU A 108 4.55 -16.01 2.00
N THR A 109 5.64 -16.46 1.36
CA THR A 109 6.96 -16.51 1.98
C THR A 109 7.88 -15.48 1.34
N LEU A 110 8.48 -14.62 2.14
CA LEU A 110 9.45 -13.63 1.69
C LEU A 110 10.86 -14.11 2.05
N ARG A 111 11.72 -14.32 1.04
CA ARG A 111 13.11 -14.76 1.26
C ARG A 111 14.07 -13.60 1.15
N LEU A 112 14.75 -13.30 2.25
CA LEU A 112 15.88 -12.39 2.24
C LEU A 112 17.03 -13.03 1.46
N VAL A 113 17.65 -12.25 0.58
CA VAL A 113 18.80 -12.68 -0.21
C VAL A 113 19.94 -11.70 0.04
N TYR A 114 21.16 -12.21 0.15
CA TYR A 114 22.34 -11.36 0.15
C TYR A 114 22.34 -10.57 -1.16
N ALA A 115 22.42 -9.24 -1.05
CA ALA A 115 22.62 -8.39 -2.22
C ALA A 115 23.98 -8.78 -2.82
N ARG A 116 23.97 -9.54 -3.91
CA ARG A 116 25.21 -9.88 -4.64
C ARG A 116 25.89 -8.63 -5.19
N GLU A 117 25.14 -7.55 -5.40
CA GLU A 117 25.65 -6.28 -5.92
C GLU A 117 24.98 -5.08 -5.25
N ILE A 118 25.80 -4.12 -4.79
CA ILE A 118 25.32 -2.80 -4.36
C ILE A 118 24.83 -2.08 -5.62
N PRO A 119 23.59 -1.54 -5.66
CA PRO A 119 23.13 -0.77 -6.80
C PRO A 119 24.14 0.32 -7.14
N LYS A 120 24.63 0.35 -8.39
CA LYS A 120 25.64 1.33 -8.87
C LYS A 120 25.26 2.80 -8.59
N ALA A 121 23.96 3.07 -8.44
CA ALA A 121 23.44 4.36 -8.02
C ALA A 121 23.94 4.83 -6.64
N TYR A 122 24.18 3.91 -5.69
CA TYR A 122 24.69 4.22 -4.35
C TYR A 122 26.20 4.48 -4.34
N VAL A 123 26.94 3.94 -5.31
CA VAL A 123 28.40 4.15 -5.43
C VAL A 123 28.72 5.57 -5.94
N LYS A 124 27.81 6.19 -6.71
CA LYS A 124 28.03 7.53 -7.30
C LYS A 124 27.89 8.71 -6.31
N SER A 125 27.41 8.49 -5.09
CA SER A 125 27.14 9.57 -4.13
C SER A 125 28.16 9.72 -2.99
N LYS A 126 29.21 8.89 -2.93
CA LYS A 126 30.31 9.13 -1.98
C LYS A 126 31.25 10.20 -2.54
N PRO A 127 31.40 11.37 -1.90
CA PRO A 127 32.51 12.25 -2.21
C PRO A 127 33.81 11.52 -1.87
N LYS A 128 34.74 11.54 -2.81
CA LYS A 128 36.10 11.03 -2.63
C LYS A 128 36.75 11.89 -1.53
N GLN A 129 37.04 11.30 -0.37
CA GLN A 129 37.90 11.93 0.64
C GLN A 129 39.33 12.01 0.11
#